data_AF-A0A1X1K717-F1
#
_entry.id   AF-A0A1X1K717-F1
#
_cell.length_a   1.000
_cell.length_b   1.000
_cell.length_c   1.000
_cell.angle_alpha   90.00
_cell.angle_beta   90.00
_cell.angle_gamma   90.00
#
_symmetry.space_group_name_H-M   'P 1'
#
loop_
_entity.id
_entity.type
_entity.pdbx_description
1 polymer ?
#
loop_
_entity_poly.entity_id
_entity_poly.type
_entity_poly.pdbx_seq_one_letter_code
_entity_poly.pdbx_strand_id
1 'polypeptide(L)' 'MDTGKVIKQVRVPRLADDTIDSFEDRIHEAEYKLYPEVVKALFTD' A
#
# COMPACT_ATOMS: atom_id res chain seq x y z
N MET A 1 10.77 13.93 7.65
CA MET A 1 9.59 13.54 6.86
C MET A 1 9.62 12.04 6.67
N ASP A 2 8.48 11.36 6.77
CA ASP A 2 8.30 9.90 6.60
C ASP A 2 9.26 9.00 7.39
N THR A 3 9.63 9.41 8.60
CA THR A 3 10.50 8.66 9.53
C THR A 3 9.75 8.05 10.73
N GLY A 4 8.41 8.07 10.70
CA GLY A 4 7.61 7.40 11.73
C GLY A 4 7.83 5.89 11.73
N LYS A 5 7.52 5.21 12.83
CA LYS A 5 7.60 3.75 12.91
C LYS A 5 6.62 3.13 11.93
N VAL A 6 7.11 2.25 11.05
CA VAL A 6 6.28 1.51 10.09
C VAL A 6 5.36 0.52 10.83
N ILE A 7 4.08 0.52 10.48
CA ILE A 7 3.05 -0.37 11.04
C ILE A 7 2.92 -1.63 10.19
N LYS A 8 2.74 -1.47 8.86
CA LYS A 8 2.64 -2.57 7.90
C LYS A 8 3.18 -2.16 6.53
N GLN A 9 3.72 -3.12 5.78
CA GLN A 9 4.24 -2.93 4.42
C GLN A 9 3.91 -4.14 3.54
N VAL A 10 3.76 -3.88 2.24
CA VAL A 10 3.58 -4.90 1.20
C VAL A 10 4.49 -4.60 0.00
N ARG A 11 4.80 -5.63 -0.79
CA ARG A 11 5.53 -5.46 -2.05
C ARG A 11 4.54 -5.33 -3.20
N VAL A 12 4.77 -4.33 -4.06
CA VAL A 12 4.05 -4.16 -5.33
C VAL A 12 5.06 -4.37 -6.47
N PRO A 13 4.83 -5.31 -7.39
CA PRO A 13 5.77 -5.57 -8.49
C PRO A 13 5.73 -4.45 -9.53
N ARG A 14 6.90 -4.14 -10.09
CA ARG A 14 7.03 -3.35 -11.33
C ARG A 14 7.13 -4.29 -12.52
N LEU A 15 6.28 -4.11 -13.52
CA LEU A 15 6.24 -4.89 -14.74
C LEU A 15 7.05 -4.20 -15.86
N ALA A 16 7.39 -4.95 -16.90
CA ALA A 16 8.23 -4.45 -17.99
C ALA A 16 7.52 -3.40 -18.86
N ASP A 17 6.19 -3.50 -18.94
CA ASP A 17 5.28 -2.69 -19.75
C ASP A 17 4.53 -1.63 -18.92
N ASP A 18 4.90 -1.44 -17.65
CA ASP A 18 4.30 -0.41 -16.80
C ASP A 18 4.48 0.99 -17.41
N THR A 19 3.35 1.67 -17.64
CA THR A 19 3.28 3.13 -17.68
C THR A 19 3.25 3.69 -16.26
N ILE A 20 3.44 5.00 -16.10
CA ILE A 20 3.26 5.70 -14.82
C ILE A 20 1.87 5.38 -14.25
N ASP A 21 0.82 5.61 -15.04
CA ASP A 21 -0.57 5.41 -14.62
C ASP A 21 -0.82 3.95 -14.17
N SER A 22 -0.37 2.96 -14.95
CA SER A 22 -0.61 1.55 -14.62
C SER A 22 0.13 1.07 -13.37
N PHE A 23 1.28 1.67 -13.07
CA PHE A 23 2.04 1.36 -11.86
C PHE A 23 1.45 2.08 -10.65
N GLU A 24 1.03 3.34 -10.82
CA GLU A 24 0.32 4.13 -9.82
C GLU A 24 -0.99 3.45 -9.41
N ASP A 25 -1.82 3.03 -10.36
CA ASP A 25 -3.06 2.29 -10.11
C ASP A 25 -2.81 1.01 -9.29
N ARG A 26 -1.71 0.29 -9.56
CA ARG A 26 -1.37 -0.93 -8.82
C ARG A 26 -0.95 -0.64 -7.37
N ILE A 27 -0.30 0.50 -7.13
CA ILE A 27 0.03 0.95 -5.77
C ILE A 27 -1.26 1.35 -5.05
N HIS A 28 -2.13 2.15 -5.67
CA HIS A 28 -3.41 2.55 -5.09
C HIS A 28 -4.30 1.35 -4.74
N GLU A 29 -4.38 0.35 -5.61
CA GLU A 29 -5.11 -0.90 -5.33
C GLU A 29 -4.54 -1.68 -4.12
N ALA A 30 -3.23 -1.62 -3.90
CA ALA A 30 -2.61 -2.20 -2.71
C ALA A 30 -2.94 -1.37 -1.45
N GLU A 31 -2.94 -0.04 -1.56
CA GLU A 31 -3.31 0.88 -0.48
C GLU A 31 -4.78 0.71 -0.06
N TYR A 32 -5.71 0.61 -0.99
CA TYR A 32 -7.15 0.41 -0.71
C TYR A 32 -7.43 -0.89 0.04
N LYS A 33 -6.58 -1.91 -0.13
CA LYS A 33 -6.67 -3.17 0.62
C LYS A 33 -5.96 -3.09 1.96
N LEU A 34 -4.77 -2.50 2.00
CA LEU A 34 -3.92 -2.47 3.19
C LEU A 34 -4.46 -1.51 4.26
N TYR A 35 -5.00 -0.36 3.85
CA TYR A 35 -5.41 0.69 4.78
C TYR A 35 -6.56 0.22 5.70
N PRO A 36 -7.68 -0.33 5.19
CA PRO A 36 -8.75 -0.82 6.06
C PRO A 36 -8.31 -1.97 6.95
N GLU A 37 -7.39 -2.83 6.48
CA GLU A 37 -6.84 -3.92 7.27
C GLU A 37 -6.06 -3.40 8.48
N VAL A 38 -5.17 -2.43 8.26
CA VAL A 38 -4.38 -1.80 9.33
C VAL A 38 -5.28 -1.05 10.30
N VAL A 39 -6.26 -0.29 9.81
CA VAL A 39 -7.22 0.40 10.69
C VAL A 39 -7.99 -0.61 11.53
N LYS A 40 -8.49 -1.70 10.93
CA LYS A 40 -9.21 -2.73 11.69
C LYS A 40 -8.33 -3.33 12.80
N ALA A 41 -7.06 -3.64 12.50
CA ALA A 41 -6.14 -4.17 13.51
C ALA A 41 -5.92 -3.20 14.67
N LEU A 42 -5.85 -1.88 14.41
CA LEU A 42 -5.61 -0.86 15.44
C LEU A 42 -6.86 -0.48 16.25
N PHE A 43 -8.06 -0.72 15.73
CA PHE A 43 -9.33 -0.30 16.35
C PHE A 43 -10.10 -1.44 17.02
N THR A 44 -9.65 -2.69 16.88
CA THR A 44 -10.33 -3.86 17.45
C THR A 44 -9.53 -4.57 18.55
N ASP A 45 -8.49 -3.90 19.09
CA ASP A 45 -7.74 -4.31 20.29
C ASP A 45 -8.31 -3.65 21.56
#